data_AF-A0A838S114-F1
#
_entry.id   AF-A0A838S114-F1
#
_cell.length_a   1.000
_cell.length_b   1.000
_cell.length_c   1.000
_cell.angle_alpha   90.00
_cell.angle_beta   90.00
_cell.angle_gamma   90.00
#
_symmetry.space_group_name_H-M   'P 1'
#
loop_
_entity.id
_entity.type
_entity.pdbx_description
1 polymer ?
#
loop_
_entity_poly.entity_id
_entity_poly.type
_entity_poly.pdbx_seq_one_letter_code
_entity_poly.pdbx_strand_id
1 'polypeptide(L)'
;MAGMRIASCRAEFAVPDDVAYFNTASLGPLLHVVRDAGEEALRRRAAPWTISADDWFTDIETLRALVGRLVGDDADGVAFVPATSYGFAVAALNLPVPSGSRIMVLAGEYPSGVYTWRRHAAQFGAEVLTVGREPGQSWTDAVLAGLDERVAIVSVPQVYWTDGAWVDLG
;
A
#
# COMPACT_ATOMS: atom_id res chain seq x y z
N MET A 1 -16.03 1.92 -26.15
CA MET A 1 -15.18 2.71 -25.23
C MET A 1 -14.07 3.33 -26.07
N ALA A 2 -14.18 4.62 -26.39
CA ALA A 2 -13.07 5.32 -27.07
C ALA A 2 -11.90 5.36 -26.09
N GLY A 3 -10.78 4.72 -26.44
CA GLY A 3 -9.61 4.65 -25.57
C GLY A 3 -9.10 6.06 -25.26
N MET A 4 -9.10 6.43 -23.98
CA MET A 4 -8.47 7.66 -23.54
C MET A 4 -6.98 7.56 -23.83
N ARG A 5 -6.52 8.31 -24.83
CA ARG A 5 -5.12 8.34 -25.22
C ARG A 5 -4.40 9.25 -24.22
N ILE A 6 -3.83 8.65 -23.19
CA ILE A 6 -2.99 9.36 -22.23
C ILE A 6 -1.77 9.88 -23.01
N ALA A 7 -1.49 11.18 -22.93
CA ALA A 7 -0.30 11.77 -23.53
C ALA A 7 0.96 11.15 -22.88
N SER A 8 2.00 10.91 -23.66
CA SER A 8 3.23 10.32 -23.13
C SER A 8 3.87 11.27 -22.10
N CYS A 9 4.03 10.80 -20.86
CA CYS A 9 4.75 11.49 -19.80
C CYS A 9 6.18 10.94 -19.62
N ARG A 10 6.70 10.17 -20.58
CA ARG A 10 8.02 9.50 -20.47
C ARG A 10 9.15 10.47 -20.14
N ALA A 11 9.13 11.67 -20.72
CA ALA A 11 10.14 12.70 -20.51
C ALA A 11 10.21 13.23 -19.06
N GLU A 12 9.18 12.98 -18.25
CA GLU A 12 9.16 13.37 -16.83
C GLU A 12 9.95 12.39 -15.95
N PHE A 13 10.20 11.17 -16.44
CA PHE A 13 10.86 10.10 -15.70
C PHE A 13 12.34 9.99 -16.06
N ALA A 14 13.17 9.68 -15.08
CA ALA A 14 14.59 9.42 -15.23
C ALA A 14 14.85 8.03 -15.86
N VAL A 15 14.42 7.84 -17.11
CA VAL A 15 14.62 6.61 -17.91
C VAL A 15 15.38 6.95 -19.19
N PRO A 16 16.55 6.34 -19.48
CA PRO A 16 17.29 6.57 -20.71
C PRO A 16 16.47 6.26 -21.98
N ASP A 17 16.69 6.98 -23.08
CA ASP A 17 15.92 6.85 -24.33
C ASP A 17 15.97 5.47 -24.97
N ASP A 18 17.05 4.73 -24.75
CA ASP A 18 17.28 3.39 -25.25
C ASP A 18 16.78 2.28 -24.31
N VAL A 19 16.15 2.63 -23.18
CA VAL A 19 15.64 1.68 -22.20
C VAL A 19 14.12 1.53 -22.31
N ALA A 20 13.68 0.28 -22.48
CA ALA A 20 12.30 -0.16 -22.29
C ALA A 20 12.19 -0.93 -20.96
N TYR A 21 11.54 -0.33 -19.96
CA TYR A 21 11.46 -0.86 -18.60
C TYR A 21 10.06 -1.43 -18.30
N PHE A 22 9.99 -2.74 -18.00
CA PHE A 22 8.73 -3.47 -17.78
C PHE A 22 8.57 -4.01 -16.35
N ASN A 23 9.38 -3.56 -15.39
CA ASN A 23 9.38 -4.04 -14.01
C ASN A 23 8.83 -3.00 -12.99
N THR A 24 7.87 -2.18 -13.43
CA THR A 24 7.27 -1.12 -12.60
C THR A 24 6.48 -1.67 -11.41
N ALA A 25 5.98 -2.90 -11.51
CA ALA A 25 5.30 -3.60 -10.40
C ALA A 25 6.24 -3.89 -9.22
N SER A 26 7.56 -3.98 -9.45
CA SER A 26 8.56 -4.13 -8.39
C SER A 26 9.08 -2.78 -7.92
N LEU A 27 9.51 -1.92 -8.85
CA LEU A 27 10.01 -0.58 -8.56
C LEU A 27 9.81 0.32 -9.77
N GLY A 28 9.11 1.43 -9.59
CA GLY A 28 8.91 2.44 -10.63
C GLY A 28 10.13 3.34 -10.83
N PRO A 29 10.42 3.78 -12.06
CA PRO A 29 11.35 4.89 -12.28
C PRO A 29 10.88 6.16 -11.56
N LEU A 30 11.83 6.97 -11.09
CA LEU A 30 11.52 8.24 -10.43
C LEU A 30 11.27 9.35 -11.46
N LEU A 31 10.39 10.29 -11.10
CA LEU A 31 10.28 11.56 -11.79
C LEU A 31 11.53 12.42 -11.54
N HIS A 32 11.93 13.23 -12.52
CA HIS A 32 13.04 14.18 -12.34
C HIS A 32 12.78 15.13 -11.17
N VAL A 33 11.57 15.67 -11.06
CA VAL A 33 11.18 16.56 -9.95
C VAL A 33 11.25 15.90 -8.58
N VAL A 34 11.01 14.57 -8.50
CA VAL A 34 11.10 13.82 -7.24
C VAL A 34 12.55 13.60 -6.85
N ARG A 35 13.42 13.26 -7.81
CA ARG A 35 14.87 13.16 -7.58
C ARG A 35 15.42 14.49 -7.06
N ASP A 36 15.11 15.59 -7.75
CA ASP A 36 15.64 16.92 -7.43
C ASP A 36 15.17 17.37 -6.03
N ALA A 37 13.92 17.12 -5.67
CA ALA A 37 13.40 17.37 -4.32
C ALA A 37 14.12 16.54 -3.24
N GLY A 38 14.45 15.28 -3.53
CA GLY A 38 15.22 14.41 -2.64
C GLY A 38 16.65 14.90 -2.42
N GLU A 39 17.33 15.33 -3.48
CA GLU A 39 18.68 15.93 -3.40
C GLU A 39 18.67 17.21 -2.57
N GLU A 40 17.67 18.07 -2.78
CA GLU A 40 17.49 19.29 -1.99
C GLU A 40 17.22 19.00 -0.51
N ALA A 41 16.39 18.00 -0.20
CA ALA A 41 16.14 17.57 1.18
C ALA A 41 17.43 17.10 1.89
N LEU A 42 18.30 16.36 1.18
CA LEU A 42 19.61 15.95 1.70
C LEU A 42 20.53 17.16 1.92
N ARG A 43 20.55 18.12 1.00
CA ARG A 43 21.32 19.37 1.13
C ARG A 43 20.87 20.19 2.34
N ARG A 44 19.56 20.34 2.54
CA ARG A 44 18.98 21.05 3.70
C ARG A 44 19.35 20.36 5.01
N ARG A 45 19.23 19.02 5.07
CA ARG A 45 19.60 18.22 6.24
C ARG A 45 21.08 18.32 6.60
N ALA A 46 21.97 18.54 5.62
CA ALA A 46 23.40 18.75 5.85
C ALA A 46 23.72 20.11 6.49
N ALA A 47 22.78 21.06 6.49
CA ALA A 47 22.90 22.38 7.12
C ALA A 47 21.83 22.60 8.20
N PRO A 48 21.82 21.80 9.29
CA PRO A 48 20.72 21.83 10.27
C PRO A 48 20.52 23.19 10.96
N TRP A 49 21.54 24.07 10.96
CA TRP A 49 21.43 25.45 11.47
C TRP A 49 20.55 26.37 10.62
N THR A 50 20.13 25.95 9.43
CA THR A 50 19.17 26.69 8.59
C THR A 50 17.74 26.20 8.76
N ILE A 51 17.51 25.15 9.55
CA ILE A 51 16.18 24.56 9.77
C ILE A 51 15.54 25.28 10.96
N SER A 52 14.41 25.94 10.70
CA SER A 52 13.59 26.60 11.71
C SER A 52 12.68 25.61 12.44
N ALA A 53 12.01 26.06 13.50
CA ALA A 53 11.02 25.24 14.19
C ALA A 53 9.81 24.90 13.29
N ASP A 54 9.41 25.84 12.43
CA ASP A 54 8.24 25.69 11.55
C ASP A 54 8.48 24.61 10.46
N ASP A 55 9.72 24.50 9.97
CA ASP A 55 10.13 23.54 8.93
C ASP A 55 9.89 22.08 9.34
N TRP A 56 9.78 21.79 10.64
CA TRP A 56 9.47 20.44 11.13
C TRP A 56 8.04 19.98 10.83
N PHE A 57 7.11 20.92 10.65
CA PHE A 57 5.69 20.62 10.49
C PHE A 57 5.17 20.94 9.10
N THR A 58 5.65 22.01 8.47
CA THR A 58 5.08 22.53 7.22
C THR A 58 5.08 21.51 6.07
N ASP A 59 6.21 20.87 5.80
CA ASP A 59 6.34 19.90 4.70
C ASP A 59 5.51 18.63 4.99
N ILE A 60 5.49 18.18 6.25
CA ILE A 60 4.77 16.98 6.70
C ILE A 60 3.25 17.19 6.57
N GLU A 61 2.71 18.30 7.07
CA GLU A 61 1.27 18.58 7.03
C GLU A 61 0.78 18.84 5.60
N THR A 62 1.61 19.48 4.77
CA THR A 62 1.33 19.62 3.34
C THR A 62 1.23 18.25 2.66
N LEU A 63 2.18 17.34 2.95
CA LEU A 63 2.17 15.99 2.41
C LEU A 63 0.97 15.17 2.90
N ARG A 64 0.60 15.25 4.19
CA ARG A 64 -0.60 14.57 4.73
C ARG A 64 -1.86 15.04 4.01
N ALA A 65 -2.03 16.35 3.85
CA ALA A 65 -3.19 16.90 3.14
C ALA A 65 -3.24 16.48 1.66
N LEU A 66 -2.09 16.38 0.98
CA LEU A 66 -2.01 15.92 -0.41
C LEU A 66 -2.36 14.43 -0.52
N VAL A 67 -1.80 13.58 0.35
CA VAL A 67 -2.05 12.14 0.37
C VAL A 67 -3.48 11.82 0.74
N GLY A 68 -4.04 12.49 1.76
CA GLY A 68 -5.45 12.34 2.15
C GLY A 68 -6.36 12.55 0.94
N ARG A 69 -6.23 13.69 0.24
CA ARG A 69 -7.01 13.95 -0.98
C ARG A 69 -6.82 12.89 -2.07
N LEU A 70 -5.61 12.36 -2.24
CA LEU A 70 -5.32 11.32 -3.24
C LEU A 70 -6.07 10.02 -2.94
N VAL A 71 -6.20 9.66 -1.66
CA VAL A 71 -6.88 8.42 -1.23
C VAL A 71 -8.36 8.63 -0.89
N GLY A 72 -8.89 9.85 -1.05
CA GLY A 72 -10.28 10.18 -0.75
C GLY A 72 -10.57 10.43 0.73
N ASP A 73 -9.56 10.81 1.52
CA ASP A 73 -9.63 11.07 2.96
C ASP A 73 -9.06 12.48 3.31
N ASP A 74 -8.97 12.83 4.59
CA ASP A 74 -8.32 14.04 5.10
C ASP A 74 -6.88 13.79 5.61
N ALA A 75 -6.25 14.84 6.16
CA ALA A 75 -4.90 14.73 6.70
C ALA A 75 -4.84 13.89 7.99
N ASP A 76 -5.92 13.86 8.78
CA ASP A 76 -5.99 13.17 10.06
C ASP A 76 -6.03 11.64 9.87
N GLY A 77 -6.56 11.17 8.74
CA GLY A 77 -6.50 9.76 8.31
C GLY A 77 -5.12 9.25 7.86
N VAL A 78 -4.12 10.13 7.73
CA VAL A 78 -2.79 9.76 7.17
C VAL A 78 -1.72 9.63 8.25
N ALA A 79 -1.06 8.47 8.29
CA ALA A 79 0.14 8.23 9.08
C ALA A 79 1.31 7.78 8.19
N PHE A 80 2.50 8.37 8.40
CA PHE A 80 3.70 7.97 7.67
C PHE A 80 4.39 6.78 8.35
N VAL A 81 4.66 5.74 7.56
CA VAL A 81 5.39 4.54 7.98
C VAL A 81 6.52 4.25 6.99
N PRO A 82 7.63 3.63 7.44
CA PRO A 82 8.81 3.43 6.59
C PRO A 82 8.61 2.39 5.47
N ALA A 83 7.61 1.51 5.60
CA ALA A 83 7.31 0.47 4.62
C ALA A 83 5.90 -0.09 4.80
N THR A 84 5.34 -0.69 3.74
CA THR A 84 4.05 -1.41 3.78
C THR A 84 4.03 -2.52 4.84
N SER A 85 5.14 -3.25 4.99
CA SER A 85 5.28 -4.29 6.04
C SER A 85 5.18 -3.72 7.46
N TYR A 86 5.70 -2.51 7.67
CA TYR A 86 5.55 -1.81 8.94
C TYR A 86 4.10 -1.39 9.17
N GLY A 87 3.42 -0.90 8.13
CA GLY A 87 1.98 -0.59 8.18
C GLY A 87 1.14 -1.80 8.59
N PHE A 88 1.39 -2.98 8.02
CA PHE A 88 0.74 -4.23 8.44
C PHE A 88 0.99 -4.55 9.92
N ALA A 89 2.23 -4.43 10.39
CA ALA A 89 2.56 -4.70 11.78
C ALA A 89 1.85 -3.73 12.74
N VAL A 90 1.78 -2.44 12.38
CA VAL A 90 1.02 -1.44 13.14
C VAL A 90 -0.47 -1.77 13.16
N ALA A 91 -1.07 -2.10 12.01
CA ALA A 91 -2.48 -2.47 11.94
C ALA A 91 -2.78 -3.69 12.81
N ALA A 92 -1.98 -4.76 12.70
CA ALA A 92 -2.14 -5.97 13.50
C ALA A 92 -2.04 -5.68 15.00
N LEU A 93 -1.16 -4.79 15.45
CA LEU A 93 -1.05 -4.46 16.88
C LEU A 93 -2.22 -3.64 17.43
N ASN A 94 -3.03 -3.00 16.57
CA ASN A 94 -4.10 -2.11 16.97
C ASN A 94 -5.51 -2.64 16.65
N LEU A 95 -5.63 -3.67 15.81
CA LEU A 95 -6.91 -4.27 15.47
C LEU A 95 -7.26 -5.42 16.43
N PRO A 96 -8.50 -5.48 16.94
CA PRO A 96 -8.93 -6.55 17.83
C PRO A 96 -9.13 -7.86 17.04
N VAL A 97 -8.52 -8.94 17.52
CA VAL A 97 -8.73 -10.29 17.00
C VAL A 97 -9.17 -11.19 18.15
N PRO A 98 -10.48 -11.45 18.28
CA PRO A 98 -10.99 -12.37 19.30
C PRO A 98 -10.41 -13.78 19.12
N SER A 99 -10.16 -14.48 20.22
CA SER A 99 -9.79 -15.90 20.16
C SER A 99 -10.87 -16.71 19.46
N GLY A 100 -10.47 -17.65 18.60
CA GLY A 100 -11.37 -18.45 17.76
C GLY A 100 -11.91 -17.74 16.51
N SER A 101 -11.60 -16.46 16.31
CA SER A 101 -11.93 -15.73 15.07
C SER A 101 -10.97 -16.05 13.92
N ARG A 102 -11.26 -15.49 12.74
CA ARG A 102 -10.52 -15.69 11.50
C ARG A 102 -10.04 -14.37 10.91
N ILE A 103 -8.81 -14.40 10.39
CA ILE A 103 -8.21 -13.34 9.58
C ILE A 103 -8.15 -13.83 8.15
N MET A 104 -8.91 -13.21 7.26
CA MET A 104 -8.99 -13.59 5.85
C MET A 104 -7.87 -12.93 5.04
N VAL A 105 -7.19 -13.72 4.21
CA VAL A 105 -6.20 -13.29 3.22
C VAL A 105 -6.38 -14.04 1.91
N LEU A 106 -5.88 -13.51 0.80
CA LEU A 106 -5.90 -14.22 -0.48
C LEU A 106 -4.80 -15.29 -0.57
N ALA A 107 -5.05 -16.35 -1.32
CA ALA A 107 -4.03 -17.31 -1.71
C ALA A 107 -2.98 -16.61 -2.58
N GLY A 108 -1.69 -16.87 -2.30
CA GLY A 108 -0.59 -16.22 -3.00
C GLY A 108 -0.42 -14.73 -2.71
N GLU A 109 -1.04 -14.20 -1.65
CA GLU A 109 -0.87 -12.81 -1.22
C GLU A 109 0.59 -12.46 -0.89
N TYR A 110 0.95 -11.18 -0.99
CA TYR A 110 2.33 -10.74 -0.78
C TYR A 110 2.82 -11.07 0.65
N PRO A 111 4.06 -11.57 0.83
CA PRO A 111 4.47 -12.21 2.08
C PRO A 111 4.40 -11.31 3.33
N SER A 112 4.58 -9.99 3.19
CA SER A 112 4.60 -9.08 4.34
C SER A 112 3.28 -9.05 5.11
N GLY A 113 2.14 -9.14 4.42
CA GLY A 113 0.83 -9.23 5.07
C GLY A 113 0.64 -10.61 5.70
N VAL A 114 0.89 -11.67 4.92
CA VAL A 114 0.68 -13.07 5.34
C VAL A 114 1.45 -13.41 6.61
N TYR A 115 2.74 -13.08 6.69
CA TYR A 115 3.55 -13.39 7.88
C TYR A 115 3.13 -12.58 9.10
N THR A 116 2.72 -11.33 8.91
CA THR A 116 2.18 -10.49 9.97
C THR A 116 0.93 -11.12 10.57
N TRP A 117 -0.04 -11.49 9.73
CA TRP A 117 -1.30 -12.09 10.19
C TRP A 117 -1.13 -13.48 10.78
N ARG A 118 -0.23 -14.32 10.25
CA ARG A 118 0.10 -15.61 10.85
C ARG A 118 0.66 -15.46 12.27
N ARG A 119 1.60 -14.53 12.46
CA ARG A 119 2.15 -14.23 13.78
C ARG A 119 1.07 -13.73 14.73
N HIS A 120 0.24 -12.80 14.26
CA HIS A 120 -0.82 -12.21 15.08
C HIS A 120 -1.89 -13.24 15.46
N ALA A 121 -2.37 -14.03 14.51
CA ALA A 121 -3.34 -15.11 14.76
C ALA A 121 -2.82 -16.11 15.79
N ALA A 122 -1.56 -16.56 15.67
CA ALA A 122 -0.93 -17.46 16.63
C ALA A 122 -0.83 -16.87 18.04
N GLN A 123 -0.60 -15.55 18.15
CA GLN A 123 -0.51 -14.86 19.43
C GLN A 123 -1.86 -14.75 20.16
N PHE A 124 -2.96 -14.59 19.41
CA PHE A 124 -4.30 -14.32 19.97
C PHE A 124 -5.26 -15.51 19.88
N GLY A 125 -4.79 -16.68 19.41
CA GLY A 125 -5.62 -17.88 19.29
C GLY A 125 -6.66 -17.80 18.17
N ALA A 126 -6.35 -17.06 17.11
CA ALA A 126 -7.16 -16.98 15.90
C ALA A 126 -6.57 -17.84 14.77
N GLU A 127 -7.31 -17.95 13.68
CA GLU A 127 -6.92 -18.70 12.48
C GLU A 127 -6.71 -17.76 11.29
N VAL A 128 -5.75 -18.08 10.41
CA VAL A 128 -5.64 -17.41 9.11
C VAL A 128 -6.45 -18.20 8.08
N LEU A 129 -7.53 -17.60 7.58
CA LEU A 129 -8.34 -18.13 6.49
C LEU A 129 -7.72 -17.70 5.15
N THR A 130 -7.16 -18.63 4.40
CA THR A 130 -6.61 -18.36 3.07
C THR A 130 -7.64 -18.69 1.99
N VAL A 131 -8.08 -17.68 1.25
CA VAL A 131 -9.11 -17.80 0.20
C VAL A 131 -8.45 -18.02 -1.15
N GLY A 132 -8.79 -19.12 -1.82
CA GLY A 132 -8.48 -19.34 -3.24
C GLY A 132 -9.66 -18.93 -4.12
N ARG A 133 -9.41 -18.77 -5.43
CA ARG A 133 -10.46 -18.59 -6.44
C ARG A 133 -10.41 -19.73 -7.45
N GLU A 134 -11.58 -20.18 -7.89
CA GLU A 134 -11.70 -21.15 -8.97
C GLU A 134 -11.42 -20.52 -10.34
N PRO A 135 -11.09 -21.32 -11.39
CA PRO A 135 -10.94 -20.81 -12.74
C PRO A 135 -12.19 -20.04 -13.20
N GLY A 136 -12.01 -18.79 -13.63
CA GLY A 136 -13.09 -17.91 -14.07
C GLY A 136 -13.86 -17.19 -12.96
N GLN A 137 -13.57 -17.48 -11.69
CA GLN A 137 -14.12 -16.74 -10.55
C GLN A 137 -13.34 -15.45 -10.31
N SER A 138 -14.03 -14.36 -9.98
CA SER A 138 -13.37 -13.11 -9.57
C SER A 138 -12.81 -13.23 -8.15
N TRP A 139 -11.81 -12.41 -7.80
CA TRP A 139 -11.34 -12.34 -6.41
C TRP A 139 -12.42 -11.82 -5.46
N THR A 140 -13.24 -10.87 -5.90
CA THR A 140 -14.38 -10.37 -5.12
C THR A 140 -15.36 -11.49 -4.77
N ASP A 141 -15.76 -12.31 -5.75
CA ASP A 141 -16.67 -13.43 -5.50
C ASP A 141 -16.06 -14.46 -4.54
N ALA A 142 -14.76 -14.73 -4.67
CA ALA A 142 -14.06 -15.66 -3.79
C ALA A 142 -14.00 -15.14 -2.35
N VAL A 143 -13.71 -13.85 -2.16
CA VAL A 143 -13.73 -13.19 -0.85
C VAL A 143 -15.12 -13.28 -0.25
N LEU A 144 -16.17 -12.87 -0.98
CA LEU A 144 -17.55 -12.89 -0.51
C LEU A 144 -18.01 -14.30 -0.11
N ALA A 145 -17.67 -15.32 -0.89
CA ALA A 145 -18.00 -16.70 -0.59
C ALA A 145 -17.30 -17.25 0.67
N GLY A 146 -16.16 -16.67 1.05
CA GLY A 146 -15.40 -17.06 2.24
C GLY A 146 -15.79 -16.31 3.51
N LEU A 147 -16.67 -15.30 3.44
CA LEU A 147 -17.09 -14.53 4.60
C LEU A 147 -18.08 -15.32 5.46
N ASP A 148 -17.85 -15.30 6.77
CA ASP A 148 -18.77 -15.81 7.77
C ASP A 148 -18.68 -14.99 9.07
N GLU A 149 -19.50 -15.32 10.06
CA GLU A 149 -19.56 -14.61 11.35
C GLU A 149 -18.28 -14.70 12.19
N ARG A 150 -17.34 -15.59 11.84
CA ARG A 150 -16.06 -15.75 12.53
C ARG A 150 -14.96 -14.87 11.93
N VAL A 151 -15.14 -14.31 10.74
CA VAL A 151 -14.17 -13.42 10.11
C VAL A 151 -14.16 -12.07 10.84
N ALA A 152 -13.09 -11.80 11.59
CA ALA A 152 -12.90 -10.54 12.32
C ALA A 152 -12.13 -9.50 11.50
N ILE A 153 -11.25 -9.96 10.59
CA ILE A 153 -10.42 -9.10 9.74
C ILE A 153 -10.43 -9.65 8.32
N VAL A 154 -10.62 -8.76 7.34
CA VAL A 154 -10.37 -9.02 5.91
C VAL A 154 -9.17 -8.18 5.49
N SER A 155 -8.08 -8.84 5.11
CA SER A 155 -6.85 -8.19 4.64
C SER A 155 -6.58 -8.62 3.20
N VAL A 156 -7.14 -7.86 2.25
CA VAL A 156 -7.02 -8.10 0.82
C VAL A 156 -6.59 -6.83 0.09
N PRO A 157 -5.79 -6.93 -0.99
CA PRO A 157 -5.42 -5.78 -1.81
C PRO A 157 -6.57 -5.41 -2.75
N GLN A 158 -6.58 -4.18 -3.25
CA GLN A 158 -7.50 -3.79 -4.33
C GLN A 158 -7.01 -4.29 -5.71
N VAL A 159 -5.69 -4.45 -5.87
CA VAL A 159 -5.04 -5.01 -7.06
C VAL A 159 -4.15 -6.16 -6.65
N TYR A 160 -4.43 -7.36 -7.15
CA TYR A 160 -3.66 -8.54 -6.82
C TYR A 160 -2.28 -8.50 -7.50
N TRP A 161 -1.22 -8.68 -6.70
CA TRP A 161 0.15 -8.37 -7.13
C TRP A 161 0.70 -9.30 -8.22
N THR A 162 0.21 -10.53 -8.31
CA THR A 162 0.74 -11.55 -9.22
C THR A 162 0.27 -11.36 -10.67
N ASP A 163 -0.99 -10.97 -10.87
CA ASP A 163 -1.62 -10.91 -12.20
C ASP A 163 -2.40 -9.62 -12.48
N GLY A 164 -2.41 -8.67 -11.53
CA GLY A 164 -3.11 -7.40 -11.66
C GLY A 164 -4.64 -7.50 -11.56
N ALA A 165 -5.19 -8.66 -11.18
CA ALA A 165 -6.64 -8.80 -11.03
C ALA A 165 -7.19 -7.86 -9.95
N TRP A 166 -8.33 -7.25 -10.26
CA TRP A 166 -9.01 -6.32 -9.36
C TRP A 166 -9.80 -7.07 -8.28
N VAL A 167 -9.77 -6.53 -7.07
CA VAL A 167 -10.70 -6.85 -5.99
C VAL A 167 -11.55 -5.60 -5.79
N ASP A 168 -12.82 -5.70 -6.16
CA ASP A 168 -13.79 -4.65 -5.92
C ASP A 168 -14.14 -4.59 -4.43
N LEU A 169 -13.87 -3.43 -3.81
CA LEU A 169 -14.08 -3.16 -2.39
C LEU A 169 -15.22 -2.14 -2.15
N GLY A 170 -15.93 -1.73 -3.21
CA GLY A 170 -17.02 -0.74 -3.14
C GLY A 170 -16.66 0.65 -3.63
#